data_AF-A0A1V5GAG0-F1
#
_entry.id   AF-A0A1V5GAG0-F1
#
_cell.length_a   1.000
_cell.length_b   1.000
_cell.length_c   1.000
_cell.angle_alpha   90.00
_cell.angle_beta   90.00
_cell.angle_gamma   90.00
#
_symmetry.space_group_name_H-M   'P 1'
#
loop_
_entity.id
_entity.type
_entity.pdbx_description
1 polymer ?
#
loop_
_entity_poly.entity_id
_entity_poly.type
_entity_poly.pdbx_seq_one_letter_code
_entity_poly.pdbx_strand_id
1 'polypeptide(L)'
;MARQKGIIKLDGTIGDITFYKSKDGYLAREKGGIPADRIANDPAFQRTRENGAEFGRAGKAGKVLRNAIRALLQNASDSRMVSRLTTEMVRVIQEDVTNTRGLRNVIDGEAELLAGFEFNISGKLGTTLYAPFTATVDRAAGTLVANIPAFVPLNMVAAPGGTTHFKIVSAGAEVDFENESFVADSQATAILPWDANPTAVINLNNAVTANSTHPLFLMLGIEFYQQVNGQMYPLKNGAYNALAIADVDGN
;
A
#
# COMPACT_ATOMS: atom_id res chain seq x y z
N MET A 1 29.49 17.47 26.62
CA MET A 1 29.50 16.77 25.32
C MET A 1 30.81 17.06 24.61
N ALA A 2 31.44 16.07 23.99
CA ALA A 2 32.66 16.28 23.22
C ALA A 2 32.35 17.11 21.96
N ARG A 3 33.23 18.07 21.66
CA ARG A 3 33.07 19.01 20.53
C ARG A 3 34.18 18.76 19.51
N GLN A 4 33.85 18.80 18.22
CA GLN A 4 34.83 18.74 17.15
C GLN A 4 35.56 20.10 17.05
N LYS A 5 36.86 20.12 17.35
CA LYS A 5 37.69 21.36 17.28
C LYS A 5 38.39 21.59 15.93
N GLY A 6 38.38 20.60 15.02
CA GLY A 6 39.08 20.66 13.74
C GLY A 6 38.31 21.36 12.62
N ILE A 7 39.02 21.80 11.57
CA ILE A 7 38.44 22.40 10.37
C ILE A 7 37.68 21.40 9.48
N ILE A 8 38.03 20.11 9.60
CA ILE A 8 37.36 19.01 8.91
C ILE A 8 36.08 18.70 9.68
N LYS A 9 34.94 18.77 8.99
CA LYS A 9 33.62 18.42 9.54
C LYS A 9 33.37 16.94 9.27
N LEU A 10 33.02 16.19 10.30
CA LEU A 10 32.67 14.77 10.19
C LEU A 10 31.17 14.61 10.48
N ASP A 11 30.50 13.80 9.68
CA ASP A 11 29.10 13.39 9.87
C ASP A 11 29.04 11.88 9.64
N GLY A 12 28.50 11.14 10.62
CA GLY A 12 28.47 9.68 10.60
C GLY A 12 29.23 9.03 11.76
N THR A 13 29.42 7.70 11.70
CA THR A 13 30.03 6.91 12.79
C THR A 13 31.38 6.34 12.34
N ILE A 14 32.43 6.51 13.16
CA ILE A 14 33.75 5.90 12.98
C ILE A 14 34.09 5.14 14.26
N GLY A 15 34.24 3.82 14.15
CA GLY A 15 34.39 2.95 15.33
C GLY A 15 33.21 3.12 16.29
N ASP A 16 33.50 3.41 17.54
CA ASP A 16 32.50 3.66 18.59
C ASP A 16 32.19 5.14 18.78
N ILE A 17 32.52 6.04 17.83
CA ILE A 17 32.24 7.47 17.94
C ILE A 17 31.31 7.91 16.80
N THR A 18 30.17 8.50 17.17
CA THR A 18 29.23 9.12 16.23
C THR A 18 29.42 10.65 16.24
N PHE A 19 29.67 11.21 15.06
CA PHE A 19 29.76 12.63 14.77
C PHE A 19 28.45 13.12 14.18
N TYR A 20 27.91 14.21 14.71
CA TYR A 20 26.64 14.79 14.25
C TYR A 20 26.57 16.29 14.49
N LYS A 21 25.72 16.97 13.73
CA LYS A 21 25.47 18.41 13.87
C LYS A 21 24.30 18.66 14.83
N SER A 22 24.51 19.49 15.85
CA SER A 22 23.43 20.00 16.73
C SER A 22 23.31 21.53 16.64
N LYS A 23 22.37 22.12 17.40
CA LYS A 23 22.25 23.58 17.54
C LYS A 23 23.53 24.21 18.13
N ASP A 24 24.29 23.47 18.92
CA ASP A 24 25.54 23.92 19.58
C ASP A 24 26.80 23.63 18.74
N GLY A 25 26.64 23.26 17.46
CA GLY A 25 27.73 22.93 16.55
C GLY A 25 27.96 21.42 16.36
N TYR A 26 29.15 21.06 15.86
CA TYR A 26 29.53 19.67 15.59
C TYR A 26 29.97 18.97 16.87
N LEU A 27 29.24 17.91 17.22
CA LEU A 27 29.43 17.14 18.44
C LEU A 27 29.88 15.71 18.09
N ALA A 28 30.59 15.12 19.05
CA ALA A 28 30.91 13.71 19.05
C ALA A 28 30.34 13.06 20.31
N ARG A 29 29.81 11.85 20.16
CA ARG A 29 29.42 10.99 21.28
C ARG A 29 29.94 9.59 21.04
N GLU A 30 30.23 8.86 22.10
CA GLU A 30 30.34 7.41 21.97
C GLU A 30 29.02 6.84 21.46
N LYS A 31 29.10 5.71 20.77
CA LYS A 31 27.98 4.94 20.26
C LYS A 31 27.12 4.50 21.44
N GLY A 32 26.14 5.33 21.76
CA GLY A 32 25.11 5.01 22.73
C GLY A 32 24.17 3.93 22.18
N GLY A 33 23.55 3.17 23.09
CA GLY A 33 22.61 2.12 22.75
C GLY A 33 23.05 0.77 23.30
N ILE A 34 22.14 -0.20 23.19
CA ILE A 34 22.37 -1.57 23.66
C ILE A 34 23.07 -2.34 22.53
N PRO A 35 24.16 -3.07 22.80
CA PRO A 35 24.86 -3.84 21.77
C PRO A 35 23.91 -4.81 21.04
N ALA A 36 24.08 -4.94 19.72
CA ALA A 36 23.26 -5.85 18.91
C ALA A 36 23.32 -7.30 19.42
N ASP A 37 24.50 -7.77 19.82
CA ASP A 37 24.69 -9.09 20.41
C ASP A 37 23.89 -9.28 21.71
N ARG A 38 23.81 -8.23 22.54
CA ARG A 38 22.96 -8.26 23.72
C ARG A 38 21.48 -8.34 23.34
N ILE A 39 21.01 -7.56 22.38
CA ILE A 39 19.62 -7.65 21.90
C ILE A 39 19.32 -9.06 21.35
N ALA A 40 20.29 -9.68 20.67
CA ALA A 40 20.16 -11.01 20.09
C ALA A 40 20.03 -12.11 21.14
N ASN A 41 20.84 -12.06 22.21
CA ASN A 41 21.02 -13.19 23.12
C ASN A 41 20.39 -13.01 24.51
N ASP A 42 20.28 -11.77 25.02
CA ASP A 42 19.82 -11.52 26.40
C ASP A 42 18.30 -11.78 26.50
N PRO A 43 17.86 -12.61 27.48
CA PRO A 43 16.44 -12.93 27.70
C PRO A 43 15.55 -11.69 27.91
N ALA A 44 16.09 -10.60 28.46
CA ALA A 44 15.35 -9.36 28.66
C ALA A 44 14.83 -8.75 27.34
N PHE A 45 15.47 -9.07 26.20
CA PHE A 45 15.09 -8.58 24.87
C PHE A 45 14.24 -9.57 24.06
N GLN A 46 13.78 -10.68 24.65
CA GLN A 46 12.94 -11.65 23.94
C GLN A 46 11.76 -10.98 23.25
N ARG A 47 10.99 -10.14 23.95
CA ARG A 47 9.84 -9.43 23.38
C ARG A 47 10.22 -8.44 22.28
N THR A 48 11.40 -7.84 22.37
CA THR A 48 11.94 -6.95 21.33
C THR A 48 12.24 -7.75 20.05
N ARG A 49 12.81 -8.94 20.18
CA ARG A 49 13.09 -9.83 19.04
C ARG A 49 11.81 -10.35 18.40
N GLU A 50 10.84 -10.79 19.21
CA GLU A 50 9.54 -11.25 18.74
C GLU A 50 8.82 -10.18 17.93
N ASN A 51 8.70 -8.96 18.47
CA ASN A 51 8.09 -7.84 17.76
C ASN A 51 8.89 -7.45 16.50
N GLY A 52 10.22 -7.51 16.57
CA GLY A 52 11.08 -7.23 15.42
C GLY A 52 10.88 -8.22 14.28
N ALA A 53 10.73 -9.50 14.59
CA ALA A 53 10.45 -10.56 13.61
C ALA A 53 9.08 -10.35 12.94
N GLU A 54 8.04 -10.09 13.73
CA GLU A 54 6.69 -9.82 13.21
C GLU A 54 6.65 -8.53 12.36
N PHE A 55 7.32 -7.46 12.79
CA PHE A 55 7.43 -6.24 12.00
C PHE A 55 8.17 -6.46 10.67
N GLY A 56 9.25 -7.25 10.69
CA GLY A 56 9.96 -7.65 9.49
C GLY A 56 9.07 -8.43 8.52
N ARG A 57 8.28 -9.38 9.05
CA ARG A 57 7.31 -10.16 8.28
C ARG A 57 6.20 -9.28 7.70
N ALA A 58 5.66 -8.32 8.47
CA ALA A 58 4.68 -7.35 8.01
C ALA A 58 5.21 -6.49 6.86
N GLY A 59 6.43 -5.96 6.98
CA GLY A 59 7.06 -5.15 5.94
C GLY A 59 7.31 -5.94 4.66
N LYS A 60 7.68 -7.23 4.81
CA LYS A 60 7.87 -8.17 3.70
C LYS A 60 6.54 -8.48 3.00
N ALA A 61 5.50 -8.84 3.75
CA ALA A 61 4.17 -9.10 3.20
C ALA A 61 3.61 -7.86 2.47
N GLY A 62 3.71 -6.68 3.09
CA GLY A 62 3.33 -5.43 2.46
C GLY A 62 4.10 -5.17 1.15
N LYS A 63 5.37 -5.57 1.05
CA LYS A 63 6.15 -5.46 -0.20
C LYS A 63 5.60 -6.38 -1.29
N VAL A 64 5.26 -7.63 -0.97
CA VAL A 64 4.71 -8.59 -1.94
C VAL A 64 3.38 -8.06 -2.49
N LEU A 65 2.45 -7.63 -1.63
CA LEU A 65 1.17 -7.05 -2.07
C LEU A 65 1.38 -5.84 -2.98
N ARG A 66 2.27 -4.91 -2.61
CA ARG A 66 2.57 -3.74 -3.46
C ARG A 66 3.20 -4.12 -4.80
N ASN A 67 4.00 -5.18 -4.84
CA ASN A 67 4.58 -5.66 -6.10
C ASN A 67 3.49 -6.21 -7.03
N ALA A 68 2.48 -6.91 -6.48
CA ALA A 68 1.35 -7.43 -7.24
C ALA A 68 0.56 -6.34 -7.97
N ILE A 69 0.44 -5.15 -7.37
CA ILE A 69 -0.32 -4.01 -7.92
C ILE A 69 0.56 -2.83 -8.35
N ARG A 70 1.85 -3.07 -8.62
CA ARG A 70 2.82 -2.01 -8.88
C ARG A 70 2.40 -1.06 -9.99
N ALA A 71 1.72 -1.55 -11.02
CA ALA A 71 1.23 -0.75 -12.14
C ALA A 71 0.28 0.37 -11.69
N LEU A 72 -0.65 0.07 -10.78
CA LEU A 72 -1.64 1.04 -10.27
C LEU A 72 -1.00 2.03 -9.28
N LEU A 73 -0.05 1.56 -8.47
CA LEU A 73 0.61 2.39 -7.46
C LEU A 73 1.48 3.52 -8.03
N GLN A 74 1.91 3.42 -9.30
CA GLN A 74 2.69 4.47 -9.95
C GLN A 74 1.95 5.81 -9.98
N ASN A 75 0.61 5.77 -10.04
CA ASN A 75 -0.21 6.96 -10.19
C ASN A 75 -1.07 7.25 -8.96
N ALA A 76 -1.26 6.32 -8.03
CA ALA A 76 -2.24 6.42 -6.94
C ALA A 76 -1.66 6.03 -5.56
N SER A 77 -0.51 6.61 -5.19
CA SER A 77 0.10 6.38 -3.88
C SER A 77 0.65 7.66 -3.22
N ASP A 78 0.55 7.73 -1.89
CA ASP A 78 1.13 8.81 -1.09
C ASP A 78 2.51 8.46 -0.51
N SER A 79 3.26 9.48 -0.08
CA SER A 79 4.64 9.33 0.40
C SER A 79 4.79 8.50 1.69
N ARG A 80 3.72 8.31 2.47
CA ARG A 80 3.69 7.51 3.70
C ARG A 80 2.93 6.19 3.54
N MET A 81 2.46 5.86 2.33
CA MET A 81 1.68 4.66 2.07
C MET A 81 2.38 3.39 2.57
N VAL A 82 3.69 3.25 2.34
CA VAL A 82 4.45 2.06 2.76
C VAL A 82 4.42 1.87 4.27
N SER A 83 4.61 2.95 5.05
CA SER A 83 4.58 2.85 6.51
C SER A 83 3.17 2.58 7.02
N ARG A 84 2.14 3.18 6.40
CA ARG A 84 0.73 2.92 6.75
C ARG A 84 0.36 1.46 6.48
N LEU A 85 0.70 0.95 5.30
CA LEU A 85 0.44 -0.45 4.94
C LEU A 85 1.16 -1.41 5.89
N THR A 86 2.40 -1.10 6.26
CA THR A 86 3.15 -1.93 7.22
C THR A 86 2.45 -1.96 8.58
N THR A 87 1.91 -0.83 9.05
CA THR A 87 1.14 -0.79 10.30
C THR A 87 -0.11 -1.67 10.26
N GLU A 88 -0.88 -1.62 9.16
CA GLU A 88 -2.06 -2.49 9.03
C GLU A 88 -1.65 -3.97 8.90
N MET A 89 -0.57 -4.29 8.17
CA MET A 89 -0.02 -5.65 8.10
C MET A 89 0.44 -6.18 9.48
N VAL A 90 0.97 -5.31 10.35
CA VAL A 90 1.28 -5.70 11.73
C VAL A 90 0.00 -6.05 12.50
N ARG A 91 -1.11 -5.34 12.28
CA ARG A 91 -2.40 -5.68 12.91
C ARG A 91 -2.92 -7.02 12.42
N VAL A 92 -2.87 -7.28 11.11
CA VAL A 92 -3.22 -8.59 10.53
C VAL A 92 -2.44 -9.72 11.19
N ILE A 93 -1.11 -9.60 11.26
CA ILE A 93 -0.25 -10.59 11.92
C ILE A 93 -0.58 -10.73 13.42
N GLN A 94 -1.07 -9.68 14.06
CA GLN A 94 -1.41 -9.73 15.48
C GLN A 94 -2.67 -10.54 15.78
N GLU A 95 -3.56 -10.70 14.80
CA GLU A 95 -4.76 -11.53 14.91
C GLU A 95 -4.51 -13.02 14.65
N ASP A 96 -3.28 -13.42 14.30
CA ASP A 96 -2.91 -14.84 14.20
C ASP A 96 -2.96 -15.50 15.60
N VAL A 97 -3.97 -16.37 15.76
CA VAL A 97 -4.23 -17.16 16.97
C VAL A 97 -3.61 -18.56 16.92
N THR A 98 -3.07 -18.96 15.78
CA THR A 98 -2.50 -20.30 15.55
C THR A 98 -1.05 -20.35 16.02
N ASN A 99 -0.26 -19.32 15.70
CA ASN A 99 1.16 -19.30 15.97
C ASN A 99 1.50 -18.50 17.25
N THR A 100 2.56 -18.93 17.94
CA THR A 100 3.07 -18.16 19.09
C THR A 100 3.69 -16.83 18.64
N ARG A 101 3.74 -15.87 19.57
CA ARG A 101 4.37 -14.55 19.34
C ARG A 101 5.79 -14.68 18.76
N GLY A 102 6.13 -13.81 17.82
CA GLY A 102 7.36 -13.84 17.02
C GLY A 102 7.27 -14.75 15.79
N LEU A 103 6.39 -15.75 15.81
CA LEU A 103 6.17 -16.69 14.70
C LEU A 103 4.89 -16.43 13.91
N ARG A 104 4.03 -15.54 14.40
CA ARG A 104 2.77 -15.14 13.75
C ARG A 104 2.95 -14.65 12.31
N ASN A 105 2.01 -14.97 11.43
CA ASN A 105 2.07 -14.66 10.01
C ASN A 105 0.78 -14.04 9.46
N VAL A 106 0.76 -13.71 8.17
CA VAL A 106 -0.37 -13.01 7.51
C VAL A 106 -1.47 -13.98 7.07
N ILE A 107 -1.11 -15.22 6.71
CA ILE A 107 -2.05 -16.22 6.20
C ILE A 107 -2.95 -16.73 7.33
N ASP A 108 -2.36 -16.98 8.49
CA ASP A 108 -3.08 -17.38 9.71
C ASP A 108 -3.67 -16.19 10.48
N GLY A 109 -3.47 -14.97 9.98
CA GLY A 109 -4.09 -13.75 10.50
C GLY A 109 -5.38 -13.39 9.75
N GLU A 110 -5.95 -12.23 10.07
CA GLU A 110 -7.19 -11.74 9.42
C GLU A 110 -6.84 -10.76 8.29
N ALA A 111 -6.65 -11.25 7.07
CA ALA A 111 -6.28 -10.43 5.91
C ALA A 111 -7.36 -9.41 5.55
N GLU A 112 -8.61 -9.71 5.86
CA GLU A 112 -9.82 -8.92 5.67
C GLU A 112 -9.76 -7.57 6.39
N LEU A 113 -8.92 -7.45 7.43
CA LEU A 113 -8.64 -6.15 8.06
C LEU A 113 -8.00 -5.14 7.11
N LEU A 114 -7.46 -5.58 5.97
CA LEU A 114 -6.91 -4.71 4.94
C LEU A 114 -8.00 -4.14 4.01
N ALA A 115 -9.23 -4.64 4.06
CA ALA A 115 -10.34 -4.09 3.31
C ALA A 115 -10.56 -2.60 3.68
N GLY A 116 -10.69 -1.75 2.66
CA GLY A 116 -10.77 -0.31 2.82
C GLY A 116 -9.44 0.40 3.00
N PHE A 117 -8.29 -0.30 2.93
CA PHE A 117 -6.99 0.39 2.95
C PHE A 117 -6.86 1.31 1.73
N GLU A 118 -6.71 2.61 2.00
CA GLU A 118 -6.46 3.63 1.00
C GLU A 118 -4.96 3.71 0.71
N PHE A 119 -4.52 3.55 -0.54
CA PHE A 119 -3.11 3.72 -0.95
C PHE A 119 -2.71 5.19 -1.09
N ASN A 120 -3.68 6.08 -1.26
CA ASN A 120 -3.47 7.52 -1.27
C ASN A 120 -4.42 8.21 -0.29
N ILE A 121 -3.89 8.66 0.86
CA ILE A 121 -4.73 9.33 1.86
C ILE A 121 -5.23 10.72 1.43
N SER A 122 -4.58 11.34 0.42
CA SER A 122 -4.98 12.64 -0.12
C SER A 122 -6.10 12.53 -1.16
N GLY A 123 -6.25 11.37 -1.81
CA GLY A 123 -7.34 11.05 -2.72
C GLY A 123 -7.94 9.71 -2.33
N LYS A 124 -8.82 9.70 -1.32
CA LYS A 124 -9.49 8.48 -0.86
C LYS A 124 -10.60 8.09 -1.82
N LEU A 125 -10.74 6.79 -2.12
CA LEU A 125 -11.72 6.30 -3.09
C LEU A 125 -13.14 6.78 -2.76
N GLY A 126 -13.57 6.63 -1.51
CA GLY A 126 -14.92 7.02 -1.07
C GLY A 126 -15.21 8.53 -1.09
N THR A 127 -14.18 9.38 -1.22
CA THR A 127 -14.33 10.84 -1.37
C THR A 127 -14.09 11.32 -2.80
N THR A 128 -13.66 10.42 -3.68
CA THR A 128 -13.32 10.74 -5.07
C THR A 128 -14.35 10.15 -6.03
N LEU A 129 -14.81 8.92 -5.78
CA LEU A 129 -15.82 8.21 -6.56
C LEU A 129 -17.05 7.96 -5.69
N TYR A 130 -18.10 8.75 -5.90
CA TYR A 130 -19.39 8.61 -5.22
C TYR A 130 -20.34 7.64 -5.93
N ALA A 131 -19.98 7.19 -7.14
CA ALA A 131 -20.74 6.18 -7.85
C ALA A 131 -20.75 4.88 -7.02
N PRO A 132 -21.92 4.28 -6.77
CA PRO A 132 -21.98 3.02 -6.04
C PRO A 132 -21.29 1.93 -6.84
N PHE A 133 -20.55 1.07 -6.15
CA PHE A 133 -19.91 -0.08 -6.77
C PHE A 133 -20.15 -1.34 -5.94
N THR A 134 -20.06 -2.48 -6.60
CA THR A 134 -20.05 -3.79 -5.95
C THR A 134 -18.70 -4.44 -6.25
N ALA A 135 -18.01 -4.81 -5.18
CA ALA A 135 -16.81 -5.61 -5.23
C ALA A 135 -17.19 -7.06 -4.90
N THR A 136 -16.67 -8.01 -5.66
CA THR A 136 -16.98 -9.42 -5.46
C THR A 136 -15.76 -10.27 -5.74
N VAL A 137 -15.42 -11.15 -4.80
CA VAL A 137 -14.39 -12.18 -4.96
C VAL A 137 -15.08 -13.53 -5.06
N ASP A 138 -14.90 -14.20 -6.20
CA ASP A 138 -15.30 -15.60 -6.39
C ASP A 138 -14.03 -16.46 -6.41
N ARG A 139 -13.67 -16.99 -5.23
CA ARG A 139 -12.51 -17.87 -5.06
C ARG A 139 -12.61 -19.15 -5.89
N ALA A 140 -13.81 -19.73 -6.01
CA ALA A 140 -14.00 -20.98 -6.72
C ALA A 140 -13.73 -20.82 -8.22
N ALA A 141 -14.17 -19.70 -8.80
CA ALA A 141 -13.88 -19.34 -10.19
C ALA A 141 -12.50 -18.69 -10.38
N GLY A 142 -11.91 -18.13 -9.32
CA GLY A 142 -10.67 -17.33 -9.41
C GLY A 142 -10.92 -15.97 -10.06
N THR A 143 -12.07 -15.34 -9.80
CA THR A 143 -12.45 -14.07 -10.44
C THR A 143 -12.77 -12.99 -9.41
N LEU A 144 -12.15 -11.83 -9.55
CA LEU A 144 -12.37 -10.66 -8.71
C LEU A 144 -12.95 -9.53 -9.55
N VAL A 145 -14.19 -9.14 -9.24
CA VAL A 145 -14.99 -8.25 -10.09
C VAL A 145 -15.32 -6.96 -9.36
N ALA A 146 -14.99 -5.83 -10.00
CA ALA A 146 -15.53 -4.53 -9.63
C ALA A 146 -16.62 -4.12 -10.63
N ASN A 147 -17.87 -4.07 -10.17
CA ASN A 147 -19.01 -3.63 -10.95
C ASN A 147 -19.44 -2.22 -10.52
N ILE A 148 -19.65 -1.34 -11.50
CA ILE A 148 -20.17 0.01 -11.27
C ILE A 148 -21.33 0.22 -12.26
N PRO A 149 -22.57 0.42 -11.79
CA PRO A 149 -23.68 0.81 -12.64
C PRO A 149 -23.39 2.09 -13.42
N ALA A 150 -24.15 2.34 -14.49
CA ALA A 150 -24.08 3.61 -15.21
C ALA A 150 -24.27 4.80 -14.26
N PHE A 151 -23.40 5.80 -14.35
CA PHE A 151 -23.45 7.00 -13.52
C PHE A 151 -23.08 8.24 -14.31
N VAL A 152 -23.48 9.42 -13.83
CA VAL A 152 -23.09 10.71 -14.43
C VAL A 152 -21.78 11.20 -13.79
N PRO A 153 -20.65 11.26 -14.52
CA PRO A 153 -19.35 11.60 -13.96
C PRO A 153 -19.30 12.98 -13.29
N LEU A 154 -19.92 14.00 -13.89
CA LEU A 154 -19.94 15.35 -13.34
C LEU A 154 -20.55 15.43 -11.93
N ASN A 155 -21.49 14.53 -11.61
CA ASN A 155 -22.19 14.50 -10.33
C ASN A 155 -21.55 13.54 -9.32
N MET A 156 -20.93 12.46 -9.81
CA MET A 156 -20.48 11.34 -8.96
C MET A 156 -18.97 11.17 -8.88
N VAL A 157 -18.20 12.05 -9.53
CA VAL A 157 -16.74 12.05 -9.45
C VAL A 157 -16.25 13.42 -8.97
N ALA A 158 -15.62 13.46 -7.80
CA ALA A 158 -14.91 14.63 -7.31
C ALA A 158 -13.55 14.72 -7.99
N ALA A 159 -13.52 15.37 -9.16
CA ALA A 159 -12.32 15.54 -9.95
C ALA A 159 -11.51 16.78 -9.53
N PRO A 160 -10.15 16.72 -9.56
CA PRO A 160 -9.32 17.89 -9.33
C PRO A 160 -9.41 18.90 -10.48
N GLY A 161 -9.00 20.13 -10.20
CA GLY A 161 -8.93 21.20 -11.21
C GLY A 161 -8.07 20.80 -12.41
N GLY A 162 -8.56 21.10 -13.61
CA GLY A 162 -7.91 20.74 -14.88
C GLY A 162 -8.27 19.35 -15.43
N THR A 163 -9.10 18.58 -14.71
CA THR A 163 -9.61 17.31 -15.24
C THR A 163 -10.53 17.53 -16.43
N THR A 164 -10.33 16.72 -17.45
CA THR A 164 -11.24 16.62 -18.61
C THR A 164 -11.75 15.19 -18.80
N HIS A 165 -10.97 14.21 -18.36
CA HIS A 165 -11.24 12.80 -18.52
C HIS A 165 -10.76 12.03 -17.28
N PHE A 166 -11.28 10.84 -17.10
CA PHE A 166 -10.88 9.93 -16.03
C PHE A 166 -10.81 8.49 -16.53
N LYS A 167 -10.21 7.62 -15.73
CA LYS A 167 -10.13 6.19 -15.99
C LYS A 167 -10.41 5.44 -14.71
N ILE A 168 -11.29 4.45 -14.73
CA ILE A 168 -11.45 3.52 -13.61
C ILE A 168 -10.50 2.35 -13.84
N VAL A 169 -9.78 1.97 -12.79
CA VAL A 169 -8.81 0.88 -12.80
C VAL A 169 -9.13 -0.11 -11.68
N SER A 170 -8.88 -1.39 -11.91
CA SER A 170 -8.92 -2.41 -10.88
C SER A 170 -7.74 -3.35 -11.01
N ALA A 171 -7.44 -4.06 -9.93
CA ALA A 171 -6.55 -5.21 -9.98
C ALA A 171 -7.05 -6.30 -9.03
N GLY A 172 -7.02 -7.54 -9.48
CA GLY A 172 -7.18 -8.72 -8.63
C GLY A 172 -5.80 -9.30 -8.35
N ALA A 173 -5.48 -9.59 -7.10
CA ALA A 173 -4.21 -10.18 -6.72
C ALA A 173 -4.43 -11.38 -5.79
N GLU A 174 -3.88 -12.51 -6.18
CA GLU A 174 -3.64 -13.69 -5.36
C GLU A 174 -2.21 -13.61 -4.81
N VAL A 175 -2.04 -13.68 -3.49
CA VAL A 175 -0.73 -13.42 -2.87
C VAL A 175 -0.27 -14.56 -1.97
N ASP A 176 0.83 -15.21 -2.36
CA ASP A 176 1.56 -16.12 -1.51
C ASP A 176 2.60 -15.35 -0.69
N PHE A 177 2.24 -15.03 0.56
CA PHE A 177 3.11 -14.29 1.48
C PHE A 177 4.31 -15.10 1.98
N GLU A 178 4.26 -16.43 1.94
CA GLU A 178 5.34 -17.31 2.39
C GLU A 178 6.45 -17.38 1.35
N ASN A 179 6.08 -17.66 0.10
CA ASN A 179 7.03 -17.78 -1.01
C ASN A 179 7.32 -16.45 -1.72
N GLU A 180 6.71 -15.35 -1.27
CA GLU A 180 6.86 -14.01 -1.86
C GLU A 180 6.46 -13.95 -3.35
N SER A 181 5.45 -14.73 -3.71
CA SER A 181 4.96 -14.80 -5.10
C SER A 181 3.51 -14.31 -5.18
N PHE A 182 3.08 -14.00 -6.40
CA PHE A 182 1.72 -13.52 -6.63
C PHE A 182 1.28 -13.83 -8.07
N VAL A 183 -0.03 -13.99 -8.24
CA VAL A 183 -0.72 -13.92 -9.53
C VAL A 183 -1.58 -12.68 -9.49
N ALA A 184 -1.49 -11.82 -10.50
CA ALA A 184 -2.29 -10.62 -10.56
C ALA A 184 -2.78 -10.36 -11.98
N ASP A 185 -4.00 -9.87 -12.08
CA ASP A 185 -4.57 -9.30 -13.29
C ASP A 185 -5.07 -7.89 -13.00
N SER A 186 -5.06 -7.04 -14.03
CA SER A 186 -5.49 -5.65 -13.91
C SER A 186 -6.33 -5.24 -15.10
N GLN A 187 -7.47 -4.64 -14.80
CA GLN A 187 -8.40 -4.14 -15.80
C GLN A 187 -8.55 -2.63 -15.69
N ALA A 188 -8.96 -2.01 -16.79
CA ALA A 188 -9.27 -0.59 -16.80
C ALA A 188 -10.33 -0.27 -17.84
N THR A 189 -11.09 0.79 -17.61
CA THR A 189 -11.95 1.36 -18.64
C THR A 189 -11.12 2.01 -19.76
N ALA A 190 -11.79 2.39 -20.85
CA ALA A 190 -11.28 3.47 -21.69
C ALA A 190 -11.09 4.76 -20.88
N ILE A 191 -10.37 5.73 -21.43
CA ILE A 191 -10.33 7.09 -20.87
C ILE A 191 -11.69 7.73 -21.18
N LEU A 192 -12.49 7.94 -20.14
CA LEU A 192 -13.88 8.42 -20.24
C LEU A 192 -13.92 9.94 -20.03
N PRO A 193 -14.80 10.68 -20.72
CA PRO A 193 -14.98 12.10 -20.49
C PRO A 193 -15.56 12.35 -19.10
N TRP A 194 -15.06 13.37 -18.42
CA TRP A 194 -15.67 13.86 -17.19
C TRP A 194 -16.71 14.92 -17.57
N ASP A 195 -17.93 14.47 -17.88
CA ASP A 195 -19.02 15.32 -18.35
C ASP A 195 -20.38 14.90 -17.75
N ALA A 196 -21.47 15.51 -18.25
CA ALA A 196 -22.83 15.24 -17.80
C ALA A 196 -23.47 14.00 -18.45
N ASN A 197 -22.77 13.28 -19.33
CA ASN A 197 -23.31 12.11 -20.00
C ASN A 197 -23.13 10.86 -19.11
N PRO A 198 -24.17 10.03 -18.91
CA PRO A 198 -24.01 8.78 -18.19
C PRO A 198 -22.99 7.86 -18.85
N THR A 199 -22.19 7.18 -18.03
CA THR A 199 -21.31 6.11 -18.44
C THR A 199 -22.13 4.88 -18.86
N ALA A 200 -21.52 3.96 -19.62
CA ALA A 200 -22.01 2.59 -19.66
C ALA A 200 -21.76 1.89 -18.32
N VAL A 201 -22.41 0.75 -18.09
CA VAL A 201 -22.07 -0.12 -16.95
C VAL A 201 -20.60 -0.54 -17.08
N ILE A 202 -19.84 -0.34 -16.01
CA ILE A 202 -18.44 -0.73 -15.92
C ILE A 202 -18.38 -2.08 -15.20
N ASN A 203 -17.74 -3.05 -15.83
CA ASN A 203 -17.48 -4.36 -15.24
C ASN A 203 -16.01 -4.70 -15.47
N LEU A 204 -15.22 -4.66 -14.40
CA LEU A 204 -13.79 -4.95 -14.43
C LEU A 204 -13.55 -6.31 -13.76
N ASN A 205 -13.39 -7.35 -14.59
CA ASN A 205 -13.18 -8.72 -14.15
C ASN A 205 -11.68 -9.06 -14.20
N ASN A 206 -11.08 -9.29 -13.03
CA ASN A 206 -9.68 -9.62 -12.88
C ASN A 206 -9.55 -11.11 -12.54
N ALA A 207 -8.84 -11.87 -13.37
CA ALA A 207 -8.70 -13.31 -13.18
C ALA A 207 -7.42 -13.70 -12.46
N VAL A 208 -7.52 -14.65 -11.52
CA VAL A 208 -6.42 -15.30 -10.80
C VAL A 208 -6.62 -16.81 -10.82
N THR A 209 -5.89 -17.57 -9.99
CA THR A 209 -6.03 -19.02 -9.93
C THR A 209 -7.35 -19.42 -9.27
N ALA A 210 -8.14 -20.26 -9.96
CA ALA A 210 -9.36 -20.84 -9.42
C ALA A 210 -9.06 -21.75 -8.21
N ASN A 211 -9.91 -21.69 -7.18
CA ASN A 211 -9.76 -22.41 -5.92
C ASN A 211 -8.42 -22.17 -5.23
N SER A 212 -7.87 -20.96 -5.35
CA SER A 212 -6.65 -20.59 -4.63
C SER A 212 -6.85 -20.75 -3.13
N THR A 213 -5.81 -21.18 -2.43
CA THR A 213 -5.72 -21.22 -0.96
C THR A 213 -4.99 -20.01 -0.39
N HIS A 214 -4.65 -19.04 -1.24
CA HIS A 214 -3.95 -17.82 -0.86
C HIS A 214 -4.95 -16.66 -0.70
N PRO A 215 -4.61 -15.64 0.11
CA PRO A 215 -5.40 -14.43 0.22
C PRO A 215 -5.57 -13.73 -1.13
N LEU A 216 -6.81 -13.31 -1.41
CA LEU A 216 -7.22 -12.62 -2.62
C LEU A 216 -7.57 -11.18 -2.29
N PHE A 217 -7.06 -10.24 -3.08
CA PHE A 217 -7.27 -8.81 -2.90
C PHE A 217 -7.86 -8.20 -4.16
N LEU A 218 -8.98 -7.49 -4.03
CA LEU A 218 -9.56 -6.70 -5.11
C LEU A 218 -9.28 -5.22 -4.86
N MET A 219 -8.59 -4.60 -5.80
CA MET A 219 -8.26 -3.18 -5.79
C MET A 219 -9.17 -2.43 -6.74
N LEU A 220 -9.62 -1.24 -6.34
CA LEU A 220 -10.39 -0.33 -7.18
C LEU A 220 -9.82 1.09 -7.06
N GLY A 221 -9.70 1.76 -8.20
CA GLY A 221 -9.14 3.11 -8.26
C GLY A 221 -9.66 3.95 -9.41
N ILE A 222 -9.32 5.24 -9.35
CA ILE A 222 -9.64 6.23 -10.37
C ILE A 222 -8.43 7.12 -10.63
N GLU A 223 -8.13 7.32 -11.90
CA GLU A 223 -7.06 8.18 -12.39
C GLU A 223 -7.63 9.34 -13.22
N PHE A 224 -7.03 10.52 -13.09
CA PHE A 224 -7.48 11.74 -13.79
C PHE A 224 -6.55 12.17 -14.92
N TYR A 225 -7.14 12.72 -15.98
CA TYR A 225 -6.46 13.12 -17.20
C TYR A 225 -6.93 14.49 -17.69
N GLN A 226 -6.00 15.21 -18.30
CA GLN A 226 -6.24 16.45 -19.01
C GLN A 226 -5.98 16.25 -20.51
N GLN A 227 -6.94 16.60 -21.34
CA GLN A 227 -6.77 16.64 -22.79
C GLN A 227 -6.23 18.00 -23.20
N VAL A 228 -5.10 18.00 -23.91
CA VAL A 228 -4.50 19.20 -24.49
C VAL A 228 -4.20 18.91 -25.95
N ASN A 229 -4.78 19.69 -26.88
CA ASN A 229 -4.62 19.51 -28.33
C ASN A 229 -4.92 18.07 -28.81
N GLY A 230 -5.94 17.44 -28.24
CA GLY A 230 -6.35 16.07 -28.57
C GLY A 230 -5.54 14.96 -27.87
N GLN A 231 -4.43 15.29 -27.19
CA GLN A 231 -3.60 14.32 -26.47
C GLN A 231 -3.97 14.27 -24.98
N MET A 232 -3.96 13.06 -24.41
CA MET A 232 -4.29 12.83 -23.00
C MET A 232 -3.04 12.84 -22.13
N TYR A 233 -3.04 13.70 -21.11
CA TYR A 233 -1.96 13.81 -20.13
C TYR A 233 -2.47 13.40 -18.75
N PRO A 234 -1.83 12.43 -18.07
CA PRO A 234 -2.21 12.05 -16.72
C PRO A 234 -1.89 13.17 -15.73
N LEU A 235 -2.83 13.45 -14.82
CA LEU A 235 -2.64 14.41 -13.72
C LEU A 235 -1.81 13.77 -12.60
N LYS A 236 -0.47 13.79 -12.77
CA LYS A 236 0.50 13.14 -11.87
C LYS A 236 0.99 14.03 -10.71
N ASN A 237 0.10 14.70 -9.99
CA ASN A 237 0.52 15.46 -8.81
C ASN A 237 0.48 14.64 -7.50
N GLY A 238 0.17 13.34 -7.58
CA GLY A 238 0.12 12.42 -6.44
C GLY A 238 -0.98 12.75 -5.41
N ALA A 239 -1.75 13.81 -5.63
CA ALA A 239 -2.68 14.34 -4.63
C ALA A 239 -4.11 13.78 -4.77
N TYR A 240 -4.50 13.32 -5.96
CA TYR A 240 -5.94 13.14 -6.26
C TYR A 240 -6.34 11.76 -6.80
N ASN A 241 -5.43 11.01 -7.42
CA ASN A 241 -5.78 9.67 -7.88
C ASN A 241 -6.02 8.76 -6.66
N ALA A 242 -7.13 8.05 -6.69
CA ALA A 242 -7.53 7.17 -5.62
C ALA A 242 -7.29 5.71 -5.98
N LEU A 243 -6.90 4.94 -4.98
CA LEU A 243 -6.78 3.49 -5.06
C LEU A 243 -7.01 2.95 -3.65
N ALA A 244 -7.91 1.99 -3.54
CA ALA A 244 -8.21 1.30 -2.29
C ALA A 244 -8.29 -0.21 -2.50
N ILE A 245 -8.11 -0.95 -1.41
CA ILE A 245 -8.52 -2.36 -1.34
C ILE A 245 -10.04 -2.36 -1.17
N ALA A 246 -10.76 -2.71 -2.23
CA ALA A 246 -12.22 -2.71 -2.28
C ALA A 246 -12.81 -3.93 -1.57
N ASP A 247 -12.16 -5.09 -1.68
CA ASP A 247 -12.57 -6.32 -1.03
C ASP A 247 -11.37 -7.25 -0.82
N VAL A 248 -11.49 -8.16 0.16
CA VAL A 248 -10.47 -9.14 0.51
C VAL A 248 -11.15 -10.46 0.87
N ASP A 249 -10.60 -11.55 0.37
CA ASP A 249 -10.96 -12.91 0.80
C ASP A 249 -9.68 -13.59 1.30
N GLY A 250 -9.56 -13.75 2.62
CA GLY A 250 -8.37 -14.27 3.29
C GLY A 250 -8.21 -15.78 3.12
N ASN A 251 -9.29 -16.55 3.26
CA ASN A 251 -9.35 -17.99 3.01
C ASN A 251 -10.77 -18.55 3.01
#